data_AF-A0A520BS08-F1
#
_entry.id   AF-A0A520BS08-F1
#
_cell.length_a   1.000
_cell.length_b   1.000
_cell.length_c   1.000
_cell.angle_alpha   90.00
_cell.angle_beta   90.00
_cell.angle_gamma   90.00
#
_symmetry.space_group_name_H-M   'P 1'
#
loop_
_entity.id
_entity.type
_entity.pdbx_description
1 polymer ?
#
loop_
_entity_poly.entity_id
_entity_poly.type
_entity_poly.pdbx_seq_one_letter_code
_entity_poly.pdbx_strand_id
1 'polypeptide(L)' 'MARYAFIWELGGAYGHLGRMIPVARELQNRGHEVVFIIRELVEAERLLGPHGFKWYQAPMWVGRVLNLPDPLT' A
#
# COMPACT_ATOMS: atom_id res chain seq x y z
N MET A 1 9.83 -17.25 -13.72
CA MET A 1 8.65 -16.57 -13.11
C MET A 1 8.94 -16.34 -11.63
N ALA A 2 8.76 -15.12 -11.13
CA ALA A 2 9.02 -14.74 -9.74
C ALA A 2 7.87 -13.86 -9.23
N ARG A 3 7.76 -13.74 -7.91
CA ARG A 3 6.73 -12.92 -7.23
C ARG A 3 7.43 -11.77 -6.51
N TYR A 4 6.99 -10.54 -6.77
CA TYR A 4 7.53 -9.33 -6.15
C TYR A 4 6.45 -8.64 -5.30
N ALA A 5 6.80 -8.37 -4.04
CA ALA A 5 5.96 -7.58 -3.14
C ALA A 5 6.59 -6.20 -2.96
N PHE A 6 5.85 -5.16 -3.34
CA PHE A 6 6.22 -3.76 -3.14
C PHE A 6 5.54 -3.28 -1.86
N ILE A 7 6.32 -3.02 -0.82
CA ILE A 7 5.81 -2.66 0.51
C ILE A 7 6.11 -1.19 0.78
N TRP A 8 5.10 -0.43 1.21
CA TRP A 8 5.26 0.97 1.60
C TRP A 8 4.55 1.24 2.92
N GLU A 9 5.31 1.23 4.01
CA GLU A 9 4.73 1.29 5.37
C GLU A 9 4.78 2.69 6.02
N LEU A 10 5.55 3.65 5.49
CA LEU A 10 6.03 4.78 6.32
C LEU A 10 5.83 6.21 5.75
N GLY A 11 5.07 6.41 4.69
CA GLY A 11 4.88 7.76 4.15
C GLY A 11 3.45 8.05 3.73
N GLY A 12 2.76 8.94 4.46
CA GLY A 12 1.47 9.51 4.05
C GLY A 12 1.53 10.36 2.77
N ALA A 13 2.71 10.52 2.18
CA ALA A 13 2.92 11.10 0.86
C ALA A 13 3.21 10.00 -0.17
N TYR A 14 2.19 9.57 -0.90
CA TYR A 14 2.25 8.53 -1.95
C TYR A 14 3.07 8.92 -3.19
N GLY A 15 3.73 10.08 -3.20
CA GLY A 15 4.58 10.53 -4.30
C GLY A 15 5.72 9.56 -4.64
N HIS A 16 6.14 8.73 -3.69
CA HIS A 16 7.13 7.68 -3.92
C HIS A 16 6.54 6.40 -4.52
N LEU A 17 5.28 6.07 -4.21
CA LEU A 17 4.61 4.89 -4.76
C LEU A 17 4.46 5.01 -6.28
N GLY A 18 4.10 6.21 -6.77
CA GLY A 18 4.01 6.49 -8.20
C GLY A 18 5.32 6.23 -8.96
N ARG A 19 6.49 6.41 -8.32
CA ARG A 19 7.80 6.13 -8.94
C ARG A 19 8.07 4.65 -9.13
N MET A 20 7.36 3.78 -8.40
CA MET A 20 7.54 2.33 -8.50
C MET A 20 6.69 1.71 -9.62
N ILE A 21 5.66 2.41 -10.09
CA ILE A 21 4.74 1.93 -11.13
C ILE A 21 5.47 1.49 -12.42
N PRO A 22 6.42 2.27 -12.98
CA PRO A 22 7.13 1.85 -14.20
C PRO A 22 7.92 0.55 -13.99
N VAL A 23 8.55 0.39 -12.82
CA VAL A 23 9.31 -0.83 -12.47
C VAL A 23 8.38 -2.01 -12.32
N ALA A 24 7.28 -1.86 -11.57
CA ALA A 24 6.26 -2.89 -11.40
C ALA A 24 5.66 -3.36 -12.73
N ARG A 25 5.43 -2.42 -13.65
CA ARG A 25 4.90 -2.73 -14.98
C ARG A 25 5.89 -3.52 -15.82
N GLU A 26 7.16 -3.13 -15.80
CA GLU A 26 8.20 -3.85 -16.53
C GLU A 26 8.41 -5.27 -15.99
N LEU A 27 8.30 -5.47 -14.66
CA LEU A 27 8.31 -6.80 -14.07
C LEU A 27 7.13 -7.66 -14.55
N GLN A 28 5.92 -7.09 -14.61
CA GLN A 28 4.76 -7.80 -15.18
C GLN A 28 4.94 -8.13 -16.66
N ASN A 29 5.47 -7.20 -17.46
CA ASN A 29 5.76 -7.42 -18.89
C ASN A 29 6.74 -8.59 -19.10
N ARG A 30 7.65 -8.82 -18.14
CA ARG A 30 8.58 -9.96 -18.14
C ARG A 30 7.96 -11.26 -17.62
N GLY A 31 6.66 -11.28 -17.34
CA GLY A 31 5.93 -12.46 -16.83
C GLY A 31 6.12 -12.70 -15.33
N HIS A 32 6.43 -11.67 -14.56
CA HIS A 32 6.46 -11.75 -13.09
C HIS A 32 5.12 -11.35 -12.48
N GLU A 33 4.83 -11.90 -11.30
CA GLU A 33 3.69 -11.46 -10.49
C GLU A 33 4.14 -10.30 -9.61
N VAL A 34 3.33 -9.25 -9.55
CA VAL A 34 3.58 -8.06 -8.74
C VAL A 34 2.35 -7.76 -7.90
N VAL A 35 2.57 -7.55 -6.60
CA VAL A 35 1.55 -7.12 -5.65
C VAL A 35 2.08 -5.96 -4.81
N PHE A 36 1.17 -5.09 -4.38
CA PHE A 36 1.48 -3.99 -3.48
C PHE A 36 0.89 -4.25 -2.08
N ILE A 37 1.60 -3.85 -1.05
CA ILE A 37 1.15 -3.91 0.35
C ILE A 37 1.19 -2.50 0.90
N ILE A 38 0.02 -1.87 1.02
CA ILE A 38 -0.14 -0.43 1.24
C ILE A 38 -1.05 -0.19 2.44
N ARG A 39 -0.69 0.77 3.28
CA ARG A 39 -1.46 1.13 4.46
C ARG A 39 -2.82 1.76 4.12
N GLU A 40 -2.83 2.81 3.31
CA GLU A 40 -4.08 3.51 2.94
C GLU A 40 -4.64 3.00 1.61
N LEU A 41 -5.77 2.29 1.68
CA LEU A 41 -6.35 1.61 0.52
C LEU A 41 -6.99 2.55 -0.50
N VAL A 42 -7.50 3.71 -0.07
CA VAL A 42 -8.09 4.72 -0.97
C VAL A 42 -7.03 5.26 -1.95
N GLU A 43 -5.83 5.53 -1.44
CA GLU A 43 -4.73 6.00 -2.27
C GLU A 43 -4.13 4.88 -3.12
N ALA A 44 -4.15 3.65 -2.61
CA ALA A 44 -3.81 2.46 -3.39
C ALA A 44 -4.75 2.30 -4.60
N GLU A 45 -6.07 2.38 -4.42
CA GLU A 45 -7.04 2.33 -5.53
C GLU A 45 -6.75 3.43 -6.55
N ARG A 46 -6.59 4.67 -6.09
CA ARG A 46 -6.35 5.84 -6.95
C ARG A 46 -5.08 5.70 -7.80
N LEU A 47 -4.02 5.13 -7.24
CA LEU A 47 -2.71 5.03 -7.89
C LEU A 47 -2.49 3.72 -8.65
N LEU A 48 -3.03 2.60 -8.16
CA LEU A 48 -2.74 1.26 -8.66
C LEU A 48 -3.87 0.70 -9.53
N GLY A 49 -5.12 1.05 -9.23
CA GLY A 49 -6.31 0.65 -9.97
C GLY A 49 -6.22 0.94 -11.47
N PRO A 50 -5.83 2.15 -11.91
CA PRO A 50 -5.65 2.47 -13.33
C PRO A 50 -4.62 1.60 -14.07
N HIS A 51 -3.73 0.93 -13.34
CA HIS A 51 -2.71 0.05 -13.91
C HIS A 51 -3.06 -1.44 -13.76
N GLY A 52 -4.18 -1.78 -13.10
CA GLY A 52 -4.62 -3.16 -12.90
C GLY A 52 -3.72 -3.97 -11.95
N PHE A 53 -2.94 -3.31 -11.09
CA PHE A 53 -2.16 -4.01 -10.08
C PHE A 53 -3.06 -4.55 -8.97
N LYS A 54 -2.65 -5.65 -8.34
CA LYS A 54 -3.28 -6.14 -7.10
C LYS A 54 -2.61 -5.47 -5.90
N TRP A 55 -3.40 -5.15 -4.88
CA TRP A 55 -2.87 -4.66 -3.61
C TRP A 55 -3.62 -5.24 -2.41
N TYR A 56 -2.92 -5.22 -1.28
CA TYR A 56 -3.42 -5.65 0.02
C TYR A 56 -3.15 -4.57 1.06
N GLN A 57 -3.90 -4.61 2.16
CA GLN A 57 -3.64 -3.73 3.29
C GLN A 57 -2.34 -4.14 3.98
N ALA A 58 -1.45 -3.17 4.22
CA ALA A 58 -0.31 -3.35 5.10
C ALA A 58 -0.79 -3.49 6.56
N PRO A 59 -0.05 -4.23 7.43
CA PRO A 59 -0.35 -4.25 8.85
C PRO A 59 -0.46 -2.83 9.43
N MET A 60 -1.53 -2.59 10.20
CA MET A 60 -1.72 -1.31 10.87
C MET A 60 -1.42 -1.44 12.36
N TRP A 61 -0.43 -0.69 12.83
CA TRP A 61 -0.31 -0.45 14.27
C TRP A 61 -1.35 0.59 14.68
N VAL A 62 -2.52 0.10 15.10
CA VAL A 62 -3.55 0.95 15.70
C VAL A 62 -3.26 1.03 17.18
N GLY A 63 -2.65 2.14 17.61
CA GLY A 63 -2.39 2.38 19.03
C GLY A 63 -3.70 2.35 19.81
N ARG A 64 -3.82 1.46 20.79
CA ARG A 64 -4.92 1.51 21.75
C ARG A 64 -4.60 2.58 22.78
N VAL A 65 -5.35 3.69 22.78
CA VAL A 65 -5.27 4.67 23.85
C VAL A 65 -5.91 4.03 25.09
N LEU A 66 -5.09 3.75 26.10
CA LEU A 66 -5.52 3.25 27.40
C LEU A 66 -5.63 4.44 28.37
N ASN A 67 -6.46 4.32 29.40
CA ASN A 67 -6.65 5.34 30.44
C ASN A 67 -7.24 6.67 29.94
N LEU A 68 -8.21 6.59 29.01
CA LEU A 68 -9.04 7.76 28.71
C LEU A 68 -9.89 8.12 29.95
N PRO A 69 -10.03 9.42 30.29
CA PRO A 69 -10.97 9.82 31.33
C PRO A 69 -12.39 9.43 30.95
N ASP A 70 -13.25 9.27 31.95
CA ASP A 70 -14.68 9.02 31.71
C ASP A 70 -15.27 10.12 30.82
N PRO A 71 -16.17 9.79 29.88
CA PRO A 71 -16.84 10.79 29.07
C PRO A 71 -17.54 11.81 29.97
N LEU A 72 -17.45 13.09 29.62
CA LEU A 72 -18.27 14.12 30.25
C LEU A 72 -19.74 13.83 29.92
N THR A 73 -20.50 13.37 30.90
CA THR A 73 -21.98 13.29 30.87
C THR A 73 -22.61 14.66 30.77
#